data_AF-A0A062VJB2-F1
#
_entry.id   AF-A0A062VJB2-F1
#
_cell.length_a   1.000
_cell.length_b   1.000
_cell.length_c   1.000
_cell.angle_alpha   90.00
_cell.angle_beta   90.00
_cell.angle_gamma   90.00
#
_symmetry.space_group_name_H-M   'P 1'
#
loop_
_entity.id
_entity.type
_entity.pdbx_description
1 polymer ?
#
loop_
_entity_poly.entity_id
_entity_poly.type
_entity_poly.pdbx_seq_one_letter_code
_entity_poly.pdbx_strand_id
1 'polypeptide(L)'
;MLRFSLIATAVLCAAPLAMADIPACGPELDRATAEARTNEARLSWVAREAYEMIGWISMDYEEGIIDAQEESRLLMEAEDKHRAAKAEHAAAEDRLAALRKKYIECGAAEP
;
A
#
# COMPACT_ATOMS: atom_id res chain seq x y z
N MET A 1 19.43 36.72 53.71
CA MET A 1 18.46 35.59 53.67
C MET A 1 17.54 35.81 52.48
N LEU A 2 17.22 34.72 51.73
CA LEU A 2 16.20 34.56 50.65
C LEU A 2 16.44 35.38 49.36
N ARG A 3 16.96 34.86 48.23
CA ARG A 3 16.43 33.87 47.26
C ARG A 3 14.96 34.05 46.92
N PHE A 4 14.65 34.59 45.73
CA PHE A 4 13.55 34.12 44.86
C PHE A 4 13.83 34.47 43.39
N SER A 5 13.86 33.43 42.56
CA SER A 5 14.04 33.45 41.11
C SER A 5 12.84 34.07 40.41
N LEU A 6 13.06 34.95 39.44
CA LEU A 6 12.00 35.44 38.54
C LEU A 6 12.37 35.19 37.07
N ILE A 7 11.80 34.08 36.59
CA ILE A 7 11.09 33.91 35.32
C ILE A 7 11.86 34.26 34.04
N ALA A 8 12.28 33.19 33.37
CA ALA A 8 12.59 33.15 31.96
C ALA A 8 11.38 33.61 31.12
N THR A 9 11.47 34.80 30.54
CA THR A 9 10.67 35.22 29.39
C THR A 9 11.63 35.55 28.24
N ALA A 10 12.32 34.51 27.77
CA ALA A 10 12.71 34.50 26.37
C ALA A 10 11.42 34.33 25.58
N VAL A 11 10.88 35.46 25.14
CA VAL A 11 9.85 35.56 24.12
C VAL A 11 10.28 34.65 22.98
N LEU A 12 9.68 33.47 22.91
CA LEU A 12 9.65 32.65 21.71
C LEU A 12 9.06 33.58 20.66
N CYS A 13 9.94 34.18 19.85
CA CYS A 13 9.55 34.81 18.62
C CYS A 13 8.60 33.84 17.95
N ALA A 14 7.34 34.25 17.85
CA ALA A 14 6.45 33.82 16.80
C ALA A 14 7.12 34.23 15.48
N ALA A 15 8.18 33.54 15.12
CA ALA A 15 8.47 33.33 13.72
C ALA A 15 7.27 32.51 13.25
N PRO A 16 6.49 32.99 12.26
CA PRO A 16 5.80 32.03 11.45
C PRO A 16 6.93 31.12 11.01
N LEU A 17 6.92 29.86 11.46
CA LEU A 17 7.64 28.84 10.73
C LEU A 17 7.03 28.98 9.34
N ALA A 18 7.75 29.73 8.50
CA ALA A 18 7.69 29.63 7.08
C ALA A 18 7.46 28.15 6.87
N MET A 19 6.35 27.83 6.23
CA MET A 19 6.11 26.54 5.65
C MET A 19 7.33 26.34 4.75
N ALA A 20 8.41 25.83 5.33
CA ALA A 20 9.58 25.39 4.62
C ALA A 20 8.97 24.44 3.62
N ASP A 21 9.16 24.76 2.34
CA ASP A 21 8.69 24.00 1.21
C ASP A 21 8.93 22.53 1.50
N ILE A 22 7.93 21.84 2.06
CA ILE A 22 7.92 20.40 2.08
C ILE A 22 7.81 20.10 0.60
N PRO A 23 8.84 19.51 -0.04
CA PRO A 23 8.76 19.22 -1.46
C PRO A 23 7.43 18.48 -1.66
N ALA A 24 6.70 18.83 -2.73
CA ALA A 24 5.36 18.31 -3.03
C ALA A 24 5.22 16.77 -3.00
N CYS A 25 6.32 16.06 -2.76
CA CYS A 25 6.55 14.64 -2.64
C CYS A 25 6.07 13.97 -1.33
N GLY A 26 5.77 14.70 -0.25
CA GLY A 26 5.36 14.08 1.03
C GLY A 26 3.99 13.41 0.98
N PRO A 27 2.89 14.16 0.78
CA PRO A 27 1.53 13.61 0.78
C PRO A 27 1.27 12.58 -0.34
N GLU A 28 1.95 12.71 -1.48
CA GLU A 28 1.85 11.73 -2.58
C GLU A 28 2.52 10.40 -2.24
N LEU A 29 3.68 10.45 -1.57
CA LEU A 29 4.38 9.25 -1.09
C LEU A 29 3.59 8.53 -0.01
N ASP A 30 2.97 9.27 0.92
CA ASP A 30 2.11 8.70 1.95
C ASP A 30 0.89 8.00 1.34
N ARG A 31 0.25 8.64 0.36
CA ARG A 31 -0.89 8.04 -0.38
C ARG A 31 -0.47 6.77 -1.12
N ALA A 32 0.64 6.80 -1.84
CA ALA A 32 1.14 5.64 -2.56
C ALA A 32 1.54 4.49 -1.62
N THR A 33 2.10 4.82 -0.44
CA THR A 33 2.43 3.82 0.59
C THR A 33 1.18 3.16 1.15
N ALA A 34 0.12 3.95 1.41
CA ALA A 34 -1.17 3.42 1.84
C ALA A 34 -1.80 2.53 0.75
N GLU A 35 -1.78 2.96 -0.51
CA GLU A 35 -2.29 2.20 -1.65
C GLU A 35 -1.55 0.86 -1.85
N ALA A 36 -0.21 0.86 -1.74
CA ALA A 36 0.58 -0.36 -1.82
C ALA A 36 0.19 -1.37 -0.73
N ARG A 37 0.07 -0.93 0.53
CA ARG A 37 -0.39 -1.78 1.64
C ARG A 37 -1.80 -2.32 1.42
N THR A 38 -2.72 -1.50 0.93
CA THR A 38 -4.08 -1.93 0.61
C THR A 38 -4.06 -2.99 -0.50
N ASN A 39 -3.24 -2.80 -1.53
CA ASN A 39 -3.12 -3.78 -2.61
C ASN A 39 -2.42 -5.07 -2.19
N GLU A 40 -1.46 -5.02 -1.27
CA GLU A 40 -0.81 -6.20 -0.69
C GLU A 40 -1.83 -7.03 0.12
N ALA A 41 -2.62 -6.36 0.96
CA ALA A 41 -3.70 -7.00 1.72
C ALA A 41 -4.75 -7.62 0.78
N ARG A 42 -5.14 -6.89 -0.28
CA ARG A 42 -6.08 -7.37 -1.28
C ARG A 42 -5.53 -8.58 -2.05
N LEU A 43 -4.27 -8.54 -2.50
CA LEU A 43 -3.62 -9.68 -3.17
C LEU A 43 -3.63 -10.93 -2.27
N SER A 44 -3.29 -10.77 -1.00
CA SER A 44 -3.30 -11.86 -0.02
C SER A 44 -4.70 -12.45 0.16
N TRP A 45 -5.71 -11.59 0.25
CA TRP A 45 -7.10 -12.02 0.37
C TRP A 45 -7.59 -12.75 -0.88
N VAL A 46 -7.36 -12.21 -2.08
CA VAL A 46 -7.74 -12.85 -3.35
C VAL A 46 -7.01 -14.17 -3.54
N ALA A 47 -5.73 -14.25 -3.18
CA ALA A 47 -4.98 -15.51 -3.25
C ALA A 47 -5.62 -16.59 -2.37
N ARG A 48 -6.01 -16.24 -1.14
CA ARG A 48 -6.71 -17.15 -0.23
C ARG A 48 -8.04 -17.62 -0.81
N GLU A 49 -8.86 -16.69 -1.32
CA GLU A 49 -10.14 -17.05 -1.94
C GLU A 49 -9.97 -17.95 -3.17
N ALA A 50 -8.97 -17.70 -4.00
CA ALA A 50 -8.67 -18.53 -5.15
C ALA A 50 -8.30 -19.96 -4.72
N TYR A 51 -7.45 -20.13 -3.69
CA TYR A 51 -7.12 -21.46 -3.18
C TYR A 51 -8.32 -22.19 -2.59
N GLU A 52 -9.17 -21.48 -1.84
CA GLU A 52 -10.39 -22.07 -1.29
C GLU A 52 -11.34 -22.50 -2.41
N MET A 53 -11.55 -21.65 -3.41
CA MET A 53 -12.38 -21.94 -4.57
C MET A 53 -11.87 -23.14 -5.37
N ILE A 54 -10.56 -23.22 -5.63
CA ILE A 54 -9.93 -24.37 -6.31
C ILE A 54 -10.20 -25.66 -5.53
N GLY A 55 -10.13 -25.62 -4.19
CA GLY A 55 -10.47 -26.76 -3.35
C GLY A 55 -11.90 -27.25 -3.55
N TRP A 56 -12.87 -26.33 -3.52
CA TRP A 56 -14.28 -26.65 -3.75
C TRP A 56 -14.54 -27.19 -5.16
N ILE A 57 -13.95 -26.56 -6.18
CA ILE A 57 -14.07 -27.00 -7.58
C ILE A 57 -13.57 -28.44 -7.74
N SER A 58 -12.41 -28.77 -7.16
CA SER A 58 -11.84 -30.11 -7.22
C SER A 58 -12.76 -31.13 -6.55
N MET A 59 -13.33 -30.79 -5.39
CA MET A 59 -14.27 -31.67 -4.69
C MET A 59 -15.55 -31.89 -5.50
N ASP A 60 -16.15 -30.84 -6.04
CA ASP A 60 -17.37 -30.93 -6.85
C ASP A 60 -17.14 -31.76 -8.12
N TYR A 61 -15.95 -31.67 -8.72
CA TYR A 61 -15.58 -32.49 -9.87
C TYR A 61 -15.41 -33.97 -9.48
N GLU A 62 -14.69 -34.26 -8.39
CA GLU A 62 -14.49 -35.62 -7.87
C GLU A 62 -15.81 -36.28 -7.45
N GLU A 63 -16.76 -35.51 -6.91
CA GLU A 63 -18.10 -35.98 -6.56
C GLU A 63 -19.04 -36.09 -7.78
N GLY A 64 -18.61 -35.64 -8.96
CA GLY A 64 -19.39 -35.68 -10.20
C GLY A 64 -20.54 -34.67 -10.25
N ILE A 65 -20.49 -33.62 -9.41
CA ILE A 65 -21.46 -32.52 -9.38
C ILE A 65 -21.26 -31.62 -10.61
N ILE A 66 -20.00 -31.37 -10.98
CA ILE A 66 -19.61 -30.63 -12.18
C ILE A 66 -18.85 -31.52 -13.16
N ASP A 67 -18.88 -31.17 -14.44
CA ASP A 67 -18.09 -31.84 -15.47
C ASP A 67 -16.71 -31.19 -15.67
N ALA A 68 -15.87 -31.83 -16.49
CA ALA A 68 -14.51 -31.36 -16.75
C ALA A 68 -14.47 -30.00 -17.48
N GLN A 69 -15.50 -29.66 -18.26
CA GLN A 69 -15.56 -28.38 -18.96
C GLN A 69 -15.88 -27.26 -17.96
N GLU A 70 -16.82 -27.49 -17.06
CA GLU A 70 -17.17 -26.58 -15.97
C GLU A 70 -16.02 -26.41 -14.98
N GLU A 71 -15.37 -27.51 -14.56
CA GLU A 71 -14.16 -27.49 -13.74
C GLU A 71 -13.09 -26.58 -14.36
N SER A 72 -12.75 -26.81 -15.63
CA SER A 72 -11.73 -26.02 -16.34
C SER A 72 -12.10 -24.54 -16.42
N ARG A 73 -13.37 -24.21 -16.66
CA ARG A 73 -13.86 -22.83 -16.71
C ARG A 73 -13.71 -22.14 -15.36
N LEU A 74 -14.11 -22.82 -14.28
CA LEU A 74 -14.08 -22.26 -12.92
C LEU A 74 -12.64 -22.08 -12.42
N LEU A 75 -11.75 -23.02 -12.70
CA LEU A 75 -10.33 -22.90 -12.38
C LEU A 75 -9.70 -21.70 -13.10
N MET A 76 -10.00 -21.52 -14.39
CA MET A 76 -9.53 -20.38 -15.16
C MET A 76 -10.04 -19.05 -14.60
N GLU A 77 -11.30 -18.99 -14.18
CA GLU A 77 -11.86 -17.80 -13.53
C GLU A 77 -11.15 -17.45 -12.21
N ALA A 78 -10.85 -18.45 -11.37
CA ALA A 78 -10.10 -18.27 -10.14
C ALA A 78 -8.67 -17.76 -10.40
N GLU A 79 -7.98 -18.33 -11.38
CA GLU A 79 -6.65 -17.89 -11.80
C GLU A 79 -6.64 -16.47 -12.36
N ASP A 80 -7.63 -16.11 -13.17
CA ASP A 80 -7.76 -14.78 -13.77
C ASP A 80 -7.96 -13.70 -12.70
N LYS A 81 -8.80 -13.95 -11.69
CA LYS A 81 -8.97 -13.06 -10.54
C LYS A 81 -7.65 -12.86 -9.78
N HIS A 82 -6.93 -13.94 -9.52
CA HIS A 82 -5.63 -13.85 -8.86
C HIS A 82 -4.60 -13.08 -9.71
N ARG A 83 -4.57 -13.31 -11.03
CA ARG A 83 -3.69 -12.61 -11.96
C ARG A 83 -3.98 -11.11 -12.02
N ALA A 84 -5.24 -10.71 -12.06
CA ALA A 84 -5.65 -9.31 -12.02
C ALA A 84 -5.19 -8.63 -10.71
N ALA A 85 -5.42 -9.28 -9.56
CA ALA A 85 -4.98 -8.76 -8.28
C ALA A 85 -3.47 -8.58 -8.20
N LYS A 86 -2.70 -9.55 -8.74
CA LYS A 86 -1.24 -9.48 -8.82
C LYS A 86 -0.75 -8.32 -9.71
N ALA A 87 -1.41 -8.07 -10.83
CA ALA A 87 -1.06 -6.96 -11.72
C ALA A 87 -1.29 -5.59 -11.06
N GLU A 88 -2.42 -5.42 -10.37
CA GLU A 88 -2.71 -4.21 -9.60
C GLU A 88 -1.72 -3.98 -8.46
N HIS A 89 -1.32 -5.04 -7.74
CA HIS A 89 -0.27 -4.97 -6.73
C HIS A 89 1.07 -4.52 -7.30
N ALA A 90 1.49 -5.13 -8.42
CA ALA A 90 2.72 -4.73 -9.12
C ALA A 90 2.68 -3.25 -9.53
N ALA A 91 1.57 -2.78 -10.10
CA ALA A 91 1.41 -1.39 -10.49
C ALA A 91 1.41 -0.40 -9.30
N ALA A 92 0.97 -0.83 -8.11
CA ALA A 92 1.08 -0.03 -6.90
C ALA A 92 2.53 0.05 -6.38
N GLU A 93 3.24 -1.07 -6.37
CA GLU A 93 4.67 -1.14 -6.01
C GLU A 93 5.54 -0.31 -6.96
N ASP A 94 5.30 -0.38 -8.27
CA ASP A 94 6.04 0.41 -9.26
C ASP A 94 5.84 1.92 -9.04
N ARG A 95 4.60 2.34 -8.74
CA ARG A 95 4.29 3.75 -8.41
C ARG A 95 4.98 4.19 -7.13
N LEU A 96 4.96 3.35 -6.08
CA LEU A 96 5.64 3.63 -4.83
C LEU A 96 7.16 3.73 -5.02
N ALA A 97 7.77 2.82 -5.78
CA ALA A 97 9.20 2.83 -6.08
C ALA A 97 9.60 4.10 -6.85
N ALA A 98 8.80 4.51 -7.84
CA ALA A 98 9.03 5.74 -8.60
C ALA A 98 8.96 6.99 -7.71
N LEU A 99 7.99 7.06 -6.78
CA LEU A 99 7.86 8.18 -5.84
C LEU A 99 8.97 8.18 -4.79
N ARG A 100 9.38 7.02 -4.27
CA ARG A 100 10.53 6.91 -3.35
C ARG A 100 11.81 7.42 -3.99
N LYS A 101 12.05 7.08 -5.27
CA LYS A 101 13.20 7.58 -6.02
C LYS A 101 13.16 9.12 -6.14
N LYS A 102 12.02 9.68 -6.54
CA LYS A 102 11.83 11.14 -6.61
C LYS A 102 12.06 11.83 -5.26
N TYR A 103 11.57 11.23 -4.17
CA TYR A 103 11.75 11.78 -2.82
C TYR A 103 13.24 11.84 -2.42
N ILE A 104 14.01 10.78 -2.72
CA ILE A 104 15.47 10.77 -2.49
C ILE A 104 16.17 11.87 -3.30
N GLU A 105 15.78 12.05 -4.57
CA GLU A 105 16.31 13.11 -5.44
C GLU A 105 15.98 14.51 -4.92
N CYS A 106 14.79 14.72 -4.36
CA CYS A 106 14.40 15.98 -3.74
C CYS A 106 15.15 16.27 -2.43
N GLY A 107 15.33 15.27 -1.56
CA GLY A 107 16.10 15.43 -0.32
C GLY A 107 17.60 15.63 -0.55
N ALA A 108 18.14 15.14 -1.66
CA ALA A 108 19.53 15.39 -2.07
C ALA A 108 19.75 16.80 -2.66
N ALA A 109 18.68 17.54 -2.95
CA ALA A 109 18.73 18.90 -3.51
C ALA A 109 18.57 20.01 -2.44
N GLU A 110 18.37 19.66 -1.17
CA GLU A 110 18.43 20.61 -0.05
C GLU A 110 19.91 20.93 0.27
N PRO A 111 20.33 22.21 0.27
CA PRO A 111 21.72 22.63 0.46
C PRO A 111 22.23 22.52 1.91
#